data_AF-A0A6P5SUE9-F1
#
_entry.id   AF-A0A6P5SUE9-F1
#
_cell.length_a   1.000
_cell.length_b   1.000
_cell.length_c   1.000
_cell.angle_alpha   90.00
_cell.angle_beta   90.00
_cell.angle_gamma   90.00
#
_symmetry.space_group_name_H-M   'P 1'
#
loop_
_entity.id
_entity.type
_entity.pdbx_description
1 polymer ?
#
loop_
_entity_poly.entity_id
_entity_poly.type
_entity_poly.pdbx_seq_one_letter_code
_entity_poly.pdbx_strand_id
1 'polypeptide(L)'
;MAQFQNDELEYVVDDYFDVAEFEDNDAFAENQLRRSQDADSDFEDDFDEQSKVKTDTSAMEARNGKDIQGIPWERLNFTRDKYRETRLKQYKNYESLSRPRQDLEKECLQVEMGKTFYDFHYNTRIVKSTIVHFQLRNLLWATSKHDVYLMQNFSVMHWSSLLRRGKEVLNVSKPIVPTEKRPGLLAQPLSRVQISTMAVKENLLVVGGFQGELICKHINQPGVAFCSKVTTDDNAITNAVDIFRSPTGSMRVMAANNDAQVRVFDVQNFACLNQFSFDWSVNNTSVSPDGKLVAVLGDSADCLIADAQSGKAIGNLKGHLDYSFSSAWHPNGQILATGNQDTTCRLWDIRNLSESLTVLKGRMGAIRAIKFSSDGRFMAMAEPADFVHIMDTQSGYIKGQEIDLFGEIAGISFSPDTEALFVGIADRTYGSVLEFNKRHHNQYLEAVF
;
A
#
# COMPACT_ATOMS: atom_id res chain seq x y z
N MET A 1 -9.55 -1.55 27.07
CA MET A 1 -8.15 -1.89 27.37
C MET A 1 -7.96 -3.37 27.09
N ALA A 2 -7.59 -3.70 25.85
CA ALA A 2 -6.93 -4.95 25.53
C ALA A 2 -5.52 -4.53 25.12
N GLN A 3 -4.53 -4.83 25.95
CA GLN A 3 -3.13 -4.75 25.52
C GLN A 3 -2.95 -5.88 24.51
N PHE A 4 -2.71 -5.54 23.25
CA PHE A 4 -2.22 -6.51 22.27
C PHE A 4 -0.83 -6.94 22.73
N GLN A 5 -0.72 -8.16 23.25
CA GLN A 5 0.59 -8.78 23.47
C GLN A 5 1.11 -9.20 22.10
N ASN A 6 2.21 -8.58 21.69
CA ASN A 6 2.94 -8.85 20.44
C ASN A 6 3.59 -10.25 20.39
N ASP A 7 3.42 -11.08 21.42
CA ASP A 7 4.09 -12.38 21.55
C ASP A 7 3.45 -13.50 20.69
N GLU A 8 2.35 -13.22 19.98
CA GLU A 8 1.77 -14.13 18.96
C GLU A 8 2.28 -13.85 17.52
N LEU A 9 3.29 -13.01 17.34
CA LEU A 9 3.82 -12.61 16.01
C LEU A 9 4.85 -13.59 15.40
N GLU A 10 4.99 -14.82 15.92
CA GLU A 10 5.79 -15.85 15.29
C GLU A 10 5.04 -16.44 14.07
N TYR A 11 5.58 -16.18 12.87
CA TYR A 11 5.23 -16.81 11.59
C TYR A 11 3.79 -16.62 11.06
N VAL A 12 3.43 -15.37 10.74
CA VAL A 12 2.23 -15.05 9.90
C VAL A 12 2.42 -15.41 8.40
N VAL A 13 3.45 -16.20 8.06
CA VAL A 13 3.57 -16.83 6.73
C VAL A 13 2.99 -18.25 6.73
N ASP A 14 2.68 -18.85 7.89
CA ASP A 14 2.10 -20.20 7.95
C ASP A 14 0.68 -20.20 8.53
N ASP A 15 0.37 -19.39 9.54
CA ASP A 15 -0.92 -19.51 10.28
C ASP A 15 -2.17 -18.92 9.59
N TYR A 16 -2.01 -18.27 8.44
CA TYR A 16 -3.14 -17.89 7.57
C TYR A 16 -3.34 -18.81 6.37
N PHE A 17 -2.45 -19.80 6.20
CA PHE A 17 -2.43 -20.72 5.07
C PHE A 17 -3.12 -22.06 5.35
N ASP A 18 -3.69 -22.23 6.54
CA ASP A 18 -4.44 -23.43 6.97
C ASP A 18 -5.89 -23.51 6.44
N VAL A 19 -6.23 -22.75 5.40
CA VAL A 19 -7.48 -22.98 4.62
C VAL A 19 -7.19 -23.62 3.25
N ALA A 20 -6.02 -24.24 3.12
CA ALA A 20 -5.70 -25.17 2.04
C ALA A 20 -5.78 -26.64 2.50
N GLU A 21 -6.74 -27.00 3.36
CA GLU A 21 -7.24 -28.39 3.43
C GLU A 21 -8.56 -28.49 2.65
N PHE A 22 -8.46 -28.35 1.32
CA PHE A 22 -9.38 -29.02 0.43
C PHE A 22 -8.63 -30.25 -0.07
N GLU A 23 -8.82 -31.39 0.61
CA GLU A 23 -8.33 -32.74 0.29
C GLU A 23 -7.59 -32.83 -1.06
N ASP A 24 -6.29 -32.53 -1.03
CA ASP A 24 -5.38 -32.87 -2.13
C ASP A 24 -5.13 -34.37 -2.02
N ASN A 25 -5.81 -35.14 -2.87
CA ASN A 25 -5.39 -36.50 -3.18
C ASN A 25 -4.07 -36.41 -3.95
N ASP A 26 -2.99 -36.71 -3.23
CA ASP A 26 -1.65 -36.95 -3.73
C ASP A 26 -1.64 -37.79 -5.02
N ALA A 27 -1.12 -37.21 -6.10
CA ALA A 27 -0.70 -37.97 -7.27
C ALA A 27 0.42 -37.30 -8.05
N PHE A 28 1.41 -36.68 -7.39
CA PHE A 28 2.68 -36.37 -8.05
C PHE A 28 3.85 -36.50 -7.07
N ALA A 29 4.17 -37.75 -6.73
CA ALA A 29 5.47 -38.10 -6.21
C ALA A 29 6.08 -39.26 -7.01
N GLU A 30 7.37 -39.10 -7.28
CA GLU A 30 8.35 -40.13 -7.62
C GLU A 30 8.34 -40.69 -9.05
N ASN A 31 9.33 -40.26 -9.83
CA ASN A 31 10.21 -41.27 -10.40
C ASN A 31 11.68 -40.86 -10.33
N GLN A 32 12.44 -41.80 -9.79
CA GLN A 32 13.78 -41.65 -9.26
C GLN A 32 14.84 -41.58 -10.35
N LEU A 33 15.87 -40.81 -10.01
CA LEU A 33 17.28 -41.00 -10.35
C LEU A 33 17.63 -42.44 -10.75
N ARG A 34 18.02 -42.64 -12.01
CA ARG A 34 18.94 -43.71 -12.39
C ARG A 34 20.15 -43.13 -13.10
N ARG A 35 21.31 -43.31 -12.47
CA ARG A 35 22.64 -43.23 -13.08
C ARG A 35 22.74 -44.25 -14.21
N SER A 36 23.20 -43.80 -15.37
CA SER A 36 24.06 -44.60 -16.25
C SER A 36 25.02 -43.64 -16.98
N GLN A 37 26.31 -43.94 -16.85
CA GLN A 37 27.40 -43.35 -17.61
C GLN A 37 27.26 -43.75 -19.09
N ASP A 38 27.46 -42.80 -20.02
CA ASP A 38 28.54 -42.84 -21.01
C ASP A 38 28.30 -41.86 -22.19
N ALA A 39 29.44 -41.34 -22.66
CA ALA A 39 29.75 -40.84 -24.00
C ALA A 39 29.38 -39.40 -24.41
N ASP A 40 30.47 -38.65 -24.64
CA ASP A 40 30.64 -37.38 -25.36
C ASP A 40 29.78 -37.20 -26.63
N SER A 41 29.27 -35.99 -26.84
CA SER A 41 29.48 -35.26 -28.10
C SER A 41 29.05 -33.79 -27.98
N ASP A 42 29.94 -32.90 -28.43
CA ASP A 42 29.75 -31.48 -28.62
C ASP A 42 28.50 -31.18 -29.45
N PHE A 43 27.61 -30.30 -28.98
CA PHE A 43 26.75 -29.51 -29.86
C PHE A 43 26.53 -28.10 -29.29
N GLU A 44 26.67 -27.16 -30.21
CA GLU A 44 26.89 -25.74 -30.05
C GLU A 44 25.65 -24.95 -29.57
N ASP A 45 25.93 -23.72 -29.18
CA ASP A 45 25.02 -22.64 -28.84
C ASP A 45 23.75 -22.58 -29.72
N ASP A 46 22.60 -22.76 -29.09
CA ASP A 46 21.35 -22.11 -29.50
C ASP A 46 20.61 -21.65 -28.23
N PHE A 47 20.90 -20.42 -27.82
CA PHE A 47 20.11 -19.69 -26.83
C PHE A 47 18.76 -19.31 -27.46
N ASP A 48 17.87 -20.28 -27.53
CA ASP A 48 16.54 -20.09 -28.10
C ASP A 48 15.62 -19.36 -27.10
N GLU A 49 15.09 -18.22 -27.54
CA GLU A 49 14.21 -17.26 -26.85
C GLU A 49 12.81 -17.81 -26.48
N GLN A 50 12.65 -19.11 -26.25
CA GLN A 50 11.35 -19.78 -26.13
C GLN A 50 11.19 -20.56 -24.83
N SER A 51 11.00 -19.88 -23.69
CA SER A 51 10.30 -20.49 -22.52
C SER A 51 9.80 -19.55 -21.42
N LYS A 52 9.73 -18.22 -21.62
CA LYS A 52 9.01 -17.37 -20.65
C LYS A 52 7.52 -17.55 -20.87
N VAL A 53 6.88 -18.38 -20.05
CA VAL A 53 5.41 -18.43 -19.92
C VAL A 53 4.91 -16.99 -19.84
N LYS A 54 4.11 -16.55 -20.82
CA LYS A 54 3.51 -15.20 -20.84
C LYS A 54 2.44 -15.14 -19.73
N THR A 55 2.90 -14.89 -18.51
CA THR A 55 2.05 -14.78 -17.32
C THR A 55 1.31 -13.45 -17.22
N ASP A 56 1.74 -12.46 -18.00
CA ASP A 56 1.14 -11.13 -18.02
C ASP A 56 -0.20 -11.12 -18.78
N THR A 57 -1.02 -10.12 -18.48
CA THR A 57 -2.30 -9.89 -19.17
C THR A 57 -2.35 -8.47 -19.70
N SER A 58 -2.56 -8.33 -21.01
CA SER A 58 -2.80 -7.06 -21.67
C SER A 58 -4.29 -6.67 -21.66
N ALA A 59 -4.60 -5.37 -21.79
CA ALA A 59 -5.98 -4.91 -21.96
C ALA A 59 -6.72 -5.59 -23.13
N MET A 60 -6.02 -5.93 -24.22
CA MET A 60 -6.64 -6.61 -25.36
C MET A 60 -7.06 -8.04 -25.01
N GLU A 61 -6.20 -8.81 -24.35
CA GLU A 61 -6.55 -10.15 -23.87
C GLU A 61 -7.68 -10.10 -22.85
N ALA A 62 -7.66 -9.12 -21.93
CA ALA A 62 -8.72 -8.96 -20.95
C ALA A 62 -10.08 -8.67 -21.58
N ARG A 63 -10.13 -7.78 -22.60
CA ARG A 63 -11.35 -7.54 -23.38
C ARG A 63 -11.84 -8.77 -24.13
N ASN A 64 -10.92 -9.68 -24.48
CA ASN A 64 -11.24 -10.96 -25.12
C ASN A 64 -11.63 -12.04 -24.10
N GLY A 65 -11.82 -11.70 -22.82
CA GLY A 65 -12.31 -12.60 -21.78
C GLY A 65 -11.25 -13.25 -20.89
N LYS A 66 -9.95 -12.92 -21.09
CA LYS A 66 -8.90 -13.36 -20.15
C LYS A 66 -9.07 -12.61 -18.82
N ASP A 67 -8.93 -13.30 -17.70
CA ASP A 67 -8.92 -12.65 -16.39
C ASP A 67 -7.77 -11.62 -16.30
N ILE A 68 -8.04 -10.45 -15.71
CA ILE A 68 -7.06 -9.34 -15.64
C ILE A 68 -5.81 -9.69 -14.83
N GLN A 69 -5.92 -10.61 -13.85
CA GLN A 69 -4.78 -11.16 -13.11
C GLN A 69 -4.17 -12.40 -13.79
N GLY A 70 -4.80 -12.87 -14.86
CA GLY A 70 -4.39 -14.08 -15.59
C GLY A 70 -4.72 -15.36 -14.84
N ILE A 71 -5.72 -15.34 -13.94
CA ILE A 71 -6.20 -16.52 -13.22
C ILE A 71 -6.98 -17.41 -14.22
N PRO A 72 -6.55 -18.66 -14.47
CA PRO A 72 -7.19 -19.54 -15.44
C PRO A 72 -8.39 -20.24 -14.79
N TRP A 73 -9.47 -19.50 -14.54
CA TRP A 73 -10.68 -20.00 -13.87
C TRP A 73 -11.26 -21.24 -14.55
N GLU A 74 -11.11 -21.36 -15.87
CA GLU A 74 -11.54 -22.52 -16.66
C GLU A 74 -10.77 -23.82 -16.33
N ARG A 75 -9.63 -23.72 -15.66
CA ARG A 75 -8.82 -24.87 -15.20
C ARG A 75 -9.00 -25.18 -13.72
N LEU A 76 -9.79 -24.38 -13.00
CA LEU A 76 -10.03 -24.54 -11.57
C LEU A 76 -11.37 -25.24 -11.31
N ASN A 77 -11.48 -25.89 -10.15
CA ASN A 77 -12.70 -26.62 -9.74
C ASN A 77 -13.87 -25.70 -9.34
N PHE A 78 -13.68 -24.39 -9.44
CA PHE A 78 -14.67 -23.38 -9.07
C PHE A 78 -14.63 -22.22 -10.07
N THR A 79 -15.80 -21.63 -10.31
CA THR A 79 -15.91 -20.40 -11.08
C THR A 79 -15.42 -19.21 -10.25
N ARG A 80 -15.06 -18.11 -10.92
CA ARG A 80 -14.70 -16.84 -10.29
C ARG A 80 -15.74 -16.39 -9.26
N ASP A 81 -17.02 -16.47 -9.60
CA ASP A 81 -18.13 -16.05 -8.74
C ASP A 81 -18.28 -16.94 -7.51
N LYS A 82 -18.20 -18.27 -7.69
CA LYS A 82 -18.26 -19.21 -6.57
C LYS A 82 -17.10 -19.00 -5.61
N TYR A 83 -15.90 -18.75 -6.14
CA TYR A 83 -14.74 -18.43 -5.31
C TYR A 83 -14.92 -17.12 -4.54
N ARG A 84 -15.43 -16.06 -5.20
CA ARG A 84 -15.77 -14.77 -4.57
C ARG A 84 -16.80 -14.92 -3.45
N GLU A 85 -17.86 -15.70 -3.65
CA GLU A 85 -18.86 -15.96 -2.61
C GLU A 85 -18.27 -16.66 -1.39
N THR A 86 -17.45 -17.69 -1.61
CA THR A 86 -16.75 -18.39 -0.54
C THR A 86 -15.80 -17.45 0.19
N ARG A 87 -15.01 -16.66 -0.55
CA ARG A 87 -14.08 -15.67 -0.02
C ARG A 87 -14.77 -14.67 0.90
N LEU A 88 -15.93 -14.13 0.52
CA LEU A 88 -16.70 -13.21 1.36
C LEU A 88 -17.30 -13.87 2.61
N LYS A 89 -17.69 -15.14 2.54
CA LYS A 89 -18.25 -15.88 3.69
C LYS A 89 -17.18 -16.27 4.72
N GLN A 90 -15.97 -16.57 4.25
CA GLN A 90 -14.88 -17.07 5.08
C GLN A 90 -13.94 -15.97 5.58
N TYR A 91 -13.96 -14.77 4.98
CA TYR A 91 -13.09 -13.69 5.37
C TYR A 91 -13.36 -13.24 6.81
N LYS A 92 -12.35 -13.35 7.68
CA LYS A 92 -12.44 -12.98 9.09
C LYS A 92 -11.93 -11.56 9.30
N ASN A 93 -12.83 -10.68 9.77
CA ASN A 93 -12.47 -9.34 10.22
C ASN A 93 -12.08 -9.35 11.70
N TYR A 94 -11.07 -8.57 12.05
CA TYR A 94 -10.66 -8.33 13.44
C TYR A 94 -11.27 -7.01 13.92
N GLU A 95 -12.59 -6.93 14.09
CA GLU A 95 -13.25 -5.68 14.50
C GLU A 95 -13.71 -5.72 15.96
N SER A 96 -13.50 -4.63 16.68
CA SER A 96 -13.93 -4.40 18.05
C SER A 96 -14.92 -3.24 18.11
N LEU A 97 -16.14 -3.48 17.59
CA LEU A 97 -17.17 -2.45 17.52
C LEU A 97 -17.87 -2.24 18.87
N SER A 98 -18.03 -0.98 19.27
CA SER A 98 -18.80 -0.62 20.47
C SER A 98 -20.32 -0.71 20.28
N ARG A 99 -20.80 -0.81 19.04
CA ARG A 99 -22.22 -0.94 18.67
C ARG A 99 -22.40 -1.83 17.44
N PRO A 100 -23.62 -2.35 17.18
CA PRO A 100 -23.87 -3.28 16.08
C PRO A 100 -23.55 -2.71 14.69
N ARG A 101 -23.05 -3.56 13.80
CA ARG A 101 -22.71 -3.20 12.40
C ARG A 101 -23.88 -2.61 11.61
N GLN A 102 -25.10 -3.07 11.87
CA GLN A 102 -26.32 -2.56 11.24
C GLN A 102 -26.54 -1.06 11.49
N ASP A 103 -26.07 -0.52 12.61
CA ASP A 103 -26.19 0.91 12.91
C ASP A 103 -25.13 1.73 12.18
N LEU A 104 -23.92 1.20 12.02
CA LEU A 104 -22.89 1.80 11.16
C LEU A 104 -23.33 1.86 9.69
N GLU A 105 -23.98 0.80 9.21
CA GLU A 105 -24.46 0.74 7.83
C GLU A 105 -25.52 1.80 7.53
N LYS A 106 -26.30 2.23 8.52
CA LYS A 106 -27.28 3.32 8.38
C LYS A 106 -26.63 4.70 8.23
N GLU A 107 -25.41 4.88 8.76
CA GLU A 107 -24.63 6.11 8.59
C GLU A 107 -23.92 6.18 7.24
N CYS A 108 -23.75 5.04 6.57
CA CYS A 108 -23.03 4.97 5.31
C CYS A 108 -23.82 5.61 4.18
N LEU A 109 -23.13 6.47 3.42
CA LEU A 109 -23.64 7.04 2.20
C LEU A 109 -23.96 5.92 1.19
N GLN A 110 -25.11 6.02 0.56
CA GLN A 110 -25.47 5.15 -0.56
C GLN A 110 -24.70 5.60 -1.80
N VAL A 111 -23.79 4.75 -2.27
CA VAL A 111 -22.94 5.02 -3.44
C VAL A 111 -23.47 4.23 -4.64
N GLU A 112 -23.68 4.93 -5.76
CA GLU A 112 -23.94 4.34 -7.07
C GLU A 112 -22.65 3.71 -7.61
N MET A 113 -22.45 2.44 -7.31
CA MET A 113 -21.34 1.63 -7.83
C MET A 113 -21.59 1.22 -9.30
N GLY A 114 -20.52 0.93 -10.04
CA GLY A 114 -20.57 0.47 -11.43
C GLY A 114 -20.16 1.52 -12.46
N LYS A 115 -19.65 2.68 -12.02
CA LYS A 115 -18.95 3.60 -12.92
C LYS A 115 -17.58 3.02 -13.30
N THR A 116 -17.02 3.53 -14.39
CA THR A 116 -15.66 3.20 -14.81
C THR A 116 -14.90 4.50 -15.03
N PHE A 117 -14.07 4.87 -14.04
CA PHE A 117 -13.22 6.05 -14.07
C PHE A 117 -11.81 5.71 -14.57
N TYR A 118 -11.34 4.49 -14.28
CA TYR A 118 -10.06 3.96 -14.74
C TYR A 118 -10.26 2.59 -15.41
N ASP A 119 -9.79 2.44 -16.64
CA ASP A 119 -9.87 1.20 -17.41
C ASP A 119 -8.61 0.35 -17.18
N PHE A 120 -8.77 -0.96 -17.06
CA PHE A 120 -7.63 -1.88 -17.00
C PHE A 120 -6.73 -1.72 -18.23
N HIS A 121 -5.42 -1.56 -17.99
CA HIS A 121 -4.43 -1.37 -19.04
C HIS A 121 -3.50 -2.58 -19.18
N TYR A 122 -2.89 -3.00 -18.08
CA TYR A 122 -1.87 -4.05 -18.09
C TYR A 122 -1.72 -4.69 -16.72
N ASN A 123 -1.36 -5.97 -16.71
CA ASN A 123 -0.94 -6.68 -15.52
C ASN A 123 0.41 -7.35 -15.76
N THR A 124 1.38 -7.07 -14.89
CA THR A 124 2.68 -7.77 -14.87
C THR A 124 2.80 -8.70 -13.69
N ARG A 125 3.19 -9.95 -13.94
CA ARG A 125 3.53 -10.93 -12.90
C ARG A 125 5.04 -11.07 -12.67
N ILE A 126 5.85 -10.35 -13.46
CA ILE A 126 7.31 -10.34 -13.35
C ILE A 126 7.75 -9.62 -12.07
N VAL A 127 7.00 -8.59 -11.65
CA VAL A 127 7.24 -7.85 -10.41
C VAL A 127 6.00 -8.00 -9.54
N LYS A 128 6.20 -8.40 -8.29
CA LYS A 128 5.12 -8.62 -7.34
C LYS A 128 5.50 -8.13 -5.96
N SER A 129 4.52 -7.60 -5.25
CA SER A 129 4.76 -7.07 -3.93
C SER A 129 4.86 -8.17 -2.87
N THR A 130 5.64 -7.92 -1.82
CA THR A 130 5.65 -8.75 -0.62
C THR A 130 5.17 -7.91 0.55
N ILE A 131 4.30 -8.48 1.38
CA ILE A 131 3.83 -7.86 2.61
C ILE A 131 4.44 -8.64 3.78
N VAL A 132 4.97 -7.91 4.77
CA VAL A 132 5.52 -8.51 6.00
C VAL A 132 4.59 -8.34 7.20
N HIS A 133 3.55 -7.51 7.07
CA HIS A 133 2.62 -7.22 8.15
C HIS A 133 1.18 -7.13 7.65
N PHE A 134 0.24 -7.77 8.33
CA PHE A 134 -1.16 -7.86 7.91
C PHE A 134 -1.94 -6.53 7.98
N GLN A 135 -1.39 -5.47 8.61
CA GLN A 135 -2.05 -4.15 8.67
C GLN A 135 -1.44 -3.10 7.74
N LEU A 136 -0.14 -3.16 7.44
CA LEU A 136 0.58 -2.05 6.76
C LEU A 136 0.58 -2.24 5.25
N ARG A 137 0.08 -1.25 4.48
CA ARG A 137 -0.14 -1.33 3.01
C ARG A 137 0.47 -0.18 2.20
N ASN A 138 1.46 0.52 2.75
CA ASN A 138 2.17 1.59 2.06
C ASN A 138 3.44 1.05 1.36
N LEU A 139 3.28 0.12 0.40
CA LEU A 139 4.40 -0.58 -0.26
C LEU A 139 4.44 -0.42 -1.79
N LEU A 140 3.71 0.56 -2.34
CA LEU A 140 3.63 0.86 -3.78
C LEU A 140 3.53 2.36 -4.02
N TRP A 141 4.44 2.92 -4.82
CA TRP A 141 4.50 4.37 -5.11
C TRP A 141 4.78 4.65 -6.59
N ALA A 142 3.88 5.34 -7.26
CA ALA A 142 4.10 5.85 -8.61
C ALA A 142 4.77 7.23 -8.58
N THR A 143 5.83 7.41 -9.37
CA THR A 143 6.52 8.71 -9.53
C THR A 143 6.26 9.35 -10.89
N SER A 144 5.72 8.59 -11.84
CA SER A 144 5.23 9.06 -13.13
C SER A 144 4.08 8.15 -13.58
N LYS A 145 3.48 8.41 -14.73
CA LYS A 145 2.55 7.46 -15.38
C LYS A 145 3.15 6.09 -15.63
N HIS A 146 4.48 6.01 -15.75
CA HIS A 146 5.17 4.80 -16.19
C HIS A 146 6.13 4.23 -15.17
N ASP A 147 6.45 4.95 -14.11
CA ASP A 147 7.46 4.56 -13.13
C ASP A 147 6.81 4.31 -11.79
N VAL A 148 6.93 3.08 -11.31
CA VAL A 148 6.40 2.63 -10.03
C VAL A 148 7.49 1.95 -9.21
N TYR A 149 7.47 2.20 -7.91
CA TYR A 149 8.36 1.62 -6.94
C TYR A 149 7.56 0.72 -6.01
N LEU A 150 8.07 -0.47 -5.74
CA LEU A 150 7.41 -1.44 -4.89
C LEU A 150 8.38 -2.28 -4.10
N MET A 151 7.91 -2.75 -2.95
CA MET A 151 8.63 -3.70 -2.11
C MET A 151 8.47 -5.11 -2.68
N GLN A 152 9.58 -5.80 -2.94
CA GLN A 152 9.62 -7.23 -3.28
C GLN A 152 10.68 -7.91 -2.41
N ASN A 153 10.25 -8.82 -1.53
CA ASN A 153 11.09 -9.51 -0.55
C ASN A 153 11.94 -8.58 0.32
N PHE A 154 13.25 -8.45 0.05
CA PHE A 154 14.16 -7.56 0.79
C PHE A 154 14.64 -6.41 -0.09
N SER A 155 13.92 -6.11 -1.16
CA SER A 155 14.34 -5.14 -2.15
C SER A 155 13.24 -4.16 -2.49
N VAL A 156 13.60 -2.90 -2.69
CA VAL A 156 12.76 -1.93 -3.37
C VAL A 156 13.08 -2.02 -4.85
N MET A 157 12.09 -2.40 -5.64
CA MET A 157 12.17 -2.51 -7.09
C MET A 157 11.58 -1.25 -7.70
N HIS A 158 12.21 -0.73 -8.75
CA HIS A 158 11.60 0.18 -9.71
C HIS A 158 11.13 -0.64 -10.90
N TRP A 159 9.90 -0.41 -11.34
CA TRP A 159 9.33 -0.97 -12.55
C TRP A 159 8.93 0.16 -13.50
N SER A 160 9.41 0.08 -14.74
CA SER A 160 8.96 0.95 -15.82
C SER A 160 7.92 0.22 -16.65
N SER A 161 6.65 0.64 -16.63
CA SER A 161 5.60 0.06 -17.47
C SER A 161 5.81 0.35 -18.96
N LEU A 162 6.40 1.51 -19.27
CA LEU A 162 6.76 1.88 -20.64
C LEU A 162 7.86 0.97 -21.22
N LEU A 163 8.94 0.75 -20.47
CA LEU A 163 10.07 -0.08 -20.93
C LEU A 163 9.88 -1.57 -20.63
N ARG A 164 8.86 -1.92 -19.84
CA ARG A 164 8.59 -3.27 -19.32
C ARG A 164 9.81 -3.90 -18.66
N ARG A 165 10.52 -3.11 -17.85
CA ARG A 165 11.75 -3.52 -17.20
C ARG A 165 11.76 -3.12 -15.73
N GLY A 166 12.20 -4.05 -14.89
CA GLY A 166 12.48 -3.82 -13.48
C GLY A 166 13.96 -3.55 -13.22
N LYS A 167 14.25 -2.74 -12.21
CA LYS A 167 15.59 -2.51 -11.66
C LYS A 167 15.52 -2.50 -10.13
N GLU A 168 16.45 -3.19 -9.48
CA GLU A 168 16.61 -3.09 -8.02
C GLU A 168 17.20 -1.72 -7.65
N VAL A 169 16.50 -1.00 -6.77
CA VAL A 169 16.87 0.36 -6.32
C VAL A 169 17.58 0.31 -4.97
N LEU A 170 17.09 -0.54 -4.07
CA LEU A 170 17.63 -0.73 -2.73
C LEU A 170 17.50 -2.20 -2.36
N ASN A 171 18.56 -2.80 -1.84
CA ASN A 171 18.54 -4.16 -1.30
C ASN A 171 18.93 -4.10 0.18
N VAL A 172 17.99 -4.46 1.05
CA VAL A 172 18.15 -4.41 2.50
C VAL A 172 18.43 -5.77 3.14
N SER A 173 18.60 -6.83 2.33
CA SER A 173 19.08 -8.14 2.83
C SER A 173 20.56 -8.12 3.21
N LYS A 174 21.33 -7.21 2.59
CA LYS A 174 22.76 -7.01 2.82
C LYS A 174 22.99 -5.90 3.85
N PRO A 175 24.16 -5.88 4.53
CA PRO A 175 24.54 -4.75 5.36
C PRO A 175 24.53 -3.44 4.56
N ILE A 176 23.85 -2.44 5.11
CA ILE A 176 23.73 -1.09 4.56
C ILE A 176 24.64 -0.20 5.38
N VAL A 177 25.58 0.45 4.70
CA VAL A 177 26.43 1.47 5.31
C VAL A 177 26.06 2.82 4.69
N PRO A 178 25.70 3.83 5.50
CA PRO A 178 25.33 5.13 4.99
C PRO A 178 26.54 5.80 4.34
N THR A 179 26.34 6.41 3.17
CA THR A 179 27.40 7.06 2.40
C THR A 179 27.67 8.48 2.88
N GLU A 180 26.64 9.18 3.39
CA GLU A 180 26.85 10.52 3.93
C GLU A 180 27.38 10.44 5.36
N LYS A 181 28.53 11.08 5.59
CA LYS A 181 29.13 11.24 6.92
C LYS A 181 29.31 12.72 7.15
N ARG A 182 28.58 13.26 8.13
CA ARG A 182 28.68 14.66 8.55
C ARG A 182 28.76 14.74 10.07
N PRO A 183 29.47 15.71 10.66
CA PRO A 183 29.47 15.90 12.11
C PRO A 183 28.05 16.07 12.65
N GLY A 184 27.68 15.30 13.69
CA GLY A 184 26.35 15.34 14.30
C GLY A 184 25.27 14.49 13.62
N LEU A 185 25.55 13.89 12.46
CA LEU A 185 24.63 12.93 11.84
C LEU A 185 24.70 11.58 12.57
N LEU A 186 23.61 11.19 13.22
CA LEU A 186 23.49 9.93 13.97
C LEU A 186 23.17 8.73 13.04
N ALA A 187 23.87 8.61 11.91
CA ALA A 187 23.66 7.50 11.00
C ALA A 187 24.39 6.24 11.50
N GLN A 188 23.72 5.10 11.44
CA GLN A 188 24.23 3.80 11.87
C GLN A 188 24.03 2.76 10.77
N PRO A 189 25.00 1.85 10.55
CA PRO A 189 24.79 0.74 9.64
C PRO A 189 23.61 -0.13 10.07
N LEU A 190 22.87 -0.64 9.09
CA LEU A 190 21.76 -1.56 9.30
C LEU A 190 22.02 -2.88 8.57
N SER A 191 21.35 -3.95 8.98
CA SER A 191 21.46 -5.25 8.30
C SER A 191 20.14 -6.00 8.38
N ARG A 192 19.76 -6.66 7.27
CA ARG A 192 18.56 -7.52 7.20
C ARG A 192 17.28 -6.83 7.65
N VAL A 193 17.01 -5.65 7.10
CA VAL A 193 15.81 -4.88 7.45
C VAL A 193 14.59 -5.52 6.78
N GLN A 194 13.53 -5.75 7.55
CA GLN A 194 12.22 -6.11 7.02
C GLN A 194 11.44 -4.83 6.76
N ILE A 195 11.14 -4.54 5.49
CA ILE A 195 10.46 -3.29 5.11
C ILE A 195 8.99 -3.35 5.48
N SER A 196 8.55 -2.43 6.34
CA SER A 196 7.16 -2.30 6.78
C SER A 196 6.39 -1.23 6.00
N THR A 197 7.09 -0.22 5.50
CA THR A 197 6.49 0.95 4.83
C THR A 197 7.51 1.66 3.96
N MET A 198 7.04 2.38 2.94
CA MET A 198 7.91 3.20 2.09
C MET A 198 7.17 4.44 1.58
N ALA A 199 7.93 5.44 1.19
CA ALA A 199 7.44 6.59 0.45
C ALA A 199 8.47 7.01 -0.59
N VAL A 200 7.99 7.41 -1.76
CA VAL A 200 8.83 7.98 -2.81
C VAL A 200 8.29 9.34 -3.21
N LYS A 201 9.15 10.35 -3.21
CA LYS A 201 8.78 11.69 -3.66
C LYS A 201 9.98 12.38 -4.27
N GLU A 202 9.79 12.90 -5.48
CA GLU A 202 10.86 13.54 -6.25
C GLU A 202 12.07 12.58 -6.38
N ASN A 203 13.22 12.94 -5.82
CA ASN A 203 14.44 12.14 -5.85
C ASN A 203 14.69 11.35 -4.55
N LEU A 204 13.76 11.33 -3.60
CA LEU A 204 13.95 10.71 -2.30
C LEU A 204 13.09 9.45 -2.17
N LEU A 205 13.75 8.32 -1.88
CA LEU A 205 13.15 7.10 -1.38
C LEU A 205 13.37 7.03 0.12
N VAL A 206 12.29 6.87 0.88
CA VAL A 206 12.30 6.60 2.32
C VAL A 206 11.69 5.24 2.57
N VAL A 207 12.31 4.46 3.44
CA VAL A 207 11.88 3.12 3.83
C VAL A 207 11.90 3.00 5.34
N GLY A 208 10.81 2.54 5.93
CA GLY A 208 10.70 2.15 7.33
C GLY A 208 10.85 0.65 7.51
N GLY A 209 11.47 0.24 8.62
CA GLY A 209 11.67 -1.16 8.97
C GLY A 209 10.86 -1.62 10.19
N PHE A 210 10.78 -2.95 10.34
CA PHE A 210 10.02 -3.63 11.38
C PHE A 210 10.60 -3.47 12.80
N GLN A 211 11.89 -3.14 12.93
CA GLN A 211 12.54 -2.88 14.22
C GLN A 211 12.85 -1.39 14.41
N GLY A 212 12.00 -0.53 13.85
CA GLY A 212 12.14 0.92 13.97
C GLY A 212 13.29 1.51 13.16
N GLU A 213 13.69 0.83 12.08
CA GLU A 213 14.65 1.38 11.13
C GLU A 213 14.03 2.48 10.28
N LEU A 214 14.88 3.45 9.91
CA LEU A 214 14.60 4.43 8.88
C LEU A 214 15.79 4.47 7.90
N ILE A 215 15.49 4.36 6.60
CA ILE A 215 16.47 4.40 5.52
C ILE A 215 16.05 5.46 4.51
N CYS A 216 16.96 6.36 4.15
CA CYS A 216 16.78 7.39 3.15
C CYS A 216 17.82 7.22 2.04
N LYS A 217 17.34 7.18 0.80
CA LYS A 217 18.18 7.05 -0.39
C LYS A 217 17.78 8.09 -1.44
N HIS A 218 18.78 8.78 -1.98
CA HIS A 218 18.61 9.55 -3.21
C HIS A 218 18.60 8.59 -4.40
N ILE A 219 17.51 8.59 -5.18
CA ILE A 219 17.28 7.62 -6.25
C ILE A 219 18.35 7.74 -7.34
N ASN A 220 18.73 8.97 -7.68
CA ASN A 220 19.74 9.26 -8.70
C ASN A 220 21.20 9.07 -8.23
N GLN A 221 21.44 8.76 -6.96
CA GLN A 221 22.79 8.55 -6.41
C GLN A 221 23.01 7.09 -6.03
N PRO A 222 24.25 6.57 -6.14
CA PRO A 222 24.59 5.25 -5.62
C PRO A 222 24.60 5.27 -4.07
N GLY A 223 24.32 4.13 -3.46
CA GLY A 223 24.36 3.98 -1.99
C GLY A 223 23.14 4.55 -1.25
N VAL A 224 23.18 4.47 0.07
CA VAL A 224 22.14 4.94 0.98
C VAL A 224 22.64 6.21 1.64
N ALA A 225 21.87 7.30 1.55
CA ALA A 225 22.30 8.60 2.08
C ALA A 225 22.30 8.59 3.61
N PHE A 226 21.24 8.07 4.20
CA PHE A 226 21.09 7.94 5.65
C PHE A 226 20.41 6.63 6.01
N CYS A 227 20.85 6.01 7.11
CA CYS A 227 20.09 4.97 7.77
C CYS A 227 20.40 4.95 9.27
N SER A 228 19.42 4.58 10.09
CA SER A 228 19.59 4.32 11.52
C SER A 228 18.36 3.58 12.07
N LYS A 229 18.50 2.96 13.24
CA LYS A 229 17.35 2.71 14.12
C LYS A 229 16.97 4.04 14.78
N VAL A 230 15.71 4.45 14.66
CA VAL A 230 15.23 5.75 15.20
C VAL A 230 14.65 5.64 16.61
N THR A 231 14.62 4.43 17.13
CA THR A 231 14.05 4.04 18.42
C THR A 231 14.90 2.95 19.04
N THR A 232 14.81 2.82 20.36
CA THR A 232 15.52 1.82 21.17
C THR A 232 14.60 0.74 21.73
N ASP A 233 13.31 0.81 21.43
CA ASP A 233 12.32 -0.18 21.86
C ASP A 233 12.31 -1.37 20.89
N ASP A 234 12.30 -2.59 21.43
CA ASP A 234 12.45 -3.84 20.71
C ASP A 234 11.26 -4.14 19.76
N ASN A 235 10.11 -3.48 19.96
CA ASN A 235 8.88 -3.65 19.16
C ASN A 235 8.38 -2.37 18.45
N ALA A 236 9.29 -1.45 18.15
CA ALA A 236 8.94 -0.13 17.65
C ALA A 236 8.93 -0.03 16.11
N ILE A 237 8.12 -0.88 15.46
CA ILE A 237 7.88 -0.90 14.01
C ILE A 237 7.71 0.52 13.48
N THR A 238 8.40 0.87 12.38
CA THR A 238 8.09 2.09 11.64
C THR A 238 6.83 1.83 10.80
N ASN A 239 5.67 2.20 11.33
CA ASN A 239 4.36 1.87 10.74
C ASN A 239 4.07 2.67 9.46
N ALA A 240 4.40 3.96 9.45
CA ALA A 240 4.21 4.82 8.30
C ALA A 240 5.37 5.81 8.13
N VAL A 241 5.69 6.11 6.87
CA VAL A 241 6.57 7.22 6.51
C VAL A 241 5.88 8.11 5.50
N ASP A 242 6.05 9.43 5.66
CA ASP A 242 5.54 10.43 4.72
C ASP A 242 6.64 11.43 4.35
N ILE A 243 6.59 11.96 3.14
CA ILE A 243 7.53 12.96 2.63
C ILE A 243 6.74 14.22 2.26
N PHE A 244 6.94 15.29 3.02
CA PHE A 244 6.17 16.52 2.88
C PHE A 244 7.07 17.75 2.76
N ARG A 245 6.49 18.87 2.32
CA ARG A 245 7.14 20.18 2.36
C ARG A 245 6.63 20.93 3.56
N SER A 246 7.53 21.47 4.38
CA SER A 246 7.17 22.41 5.43
C SER A 246 6.50 23.65 4.82
N PRO A 247 5.82 24.50 5.62
CA PRO A 247 5.30 25.77 5.15
C PRO A 247 6.38 26.70 4.56
N THR A 248 7.65 26.49 4.95
CA THR A 248 8.82 27.20 4.41
C THR A 248 9.36 26.58 3.11
N GLY A 249 8.74 25.52 2.60
CA GLY A 249 9.11 24.82 1.36
C GLY A 249 10.21 23.76 1.51
N SER A 250 10.76 23.59 2.72
CA SER A 250 11.83 22.61 2.98
C SER A 250 11.27 21.19 3.05
N MET A 251 11.96 20.23 2.43
CA MET A 251 11.52 18.83 2.42
C MET A 251 11.77 18.19 3.79
N ARG A 252 10.78 17.43 4.27
CA ARG A 252 10.77 16.75 5.55
C ARG A 252 10.35 15.30 5.38
N VAL A 253 10.87 14.44 6.24
CA VAL A 253 10.40 13.05 6.40
C VAL A 253 9.72 12.95 7.75
N MET A 254 8.50 12.44 7.78
CA MET A 254 7.80 12.07 9.00
C MET A 254 7.81 10.55 9.12
N ALA A 255 8.18 10.03 10.29
CA ALA A 255 8.11 8.62 10.62
C ALA A 255 7.18 8.43 11.82
N ALA A 256 6.17 7.58 11.65
CA ALA A 256 5.27 7.14 12.70
C ALA A 256 5.70 5.76 13.17
N ASN A 257 5.88 5.61 14.48
CA ASN A 257 6.43 4.41 15.08
C ASN A 257 5.47 3.81 16.11
N ASN A 258 5.62 2.50 16.30
CA ASN A 258 4.86 1.73 17.28
C ASN A 258 5.24 2.07 18.73
N ASP A 259 6.35 2.77 18.97
CA ASP A 259 6.76 3.30 20.29
C ASP A 259 5.96 4.53 20.75
N ALA A 260 4.76 4.72 20.19
CA ALA A 260 3.89 5.86 20.41
C ALA A 260 4.50 7.22 20.04
N GLN A 261 5.47 7.24 19.11
CA GLN A 261 6.10 8.50 18.69
C GLN A 261 6.05 8.77 17.19
N VAL A 262 6.04 10.07 16.90
CA VAL A 262 6.22 10.60 15.55
C VAL A 262 7.51 11.43 15.53
N ARG A 263 8.38 11.14 14.57
CA ARG A 263 9.67 11.82 14.39
C ARG A 263 9.70 12.55 13.07
N VAL A 264 10.22 13.77 13.07
CA VAL A 264 10.34 14.62 11.86
C VAL A 264 11.81 14.88 11.58
N PHE A 265 12.25 14.52 10.38
CA PHE A 265 13.63 14.69 9.93
C PHE A 265 13.71 15.73 8.81
N ASP A 266 14.78 16.51 8.84
CA ASP A 266 15.15 17.37 7.72
C ASP A 266 15.80 16.55 6.59
N VAL A 267 15.42 16.76 5.33
CA VAL A 267 15.97 15.98 4.20
C VAL A 267 17.39 16.43 3.80
N GLN A 268 17.77 17.68 4.06
CA GLN A 268 19.07 18.23 3.65
C GLN A 268 20.22 17.67 4.50
N ASN A 269 19.96 17.40 5.78
CA ASN A 269 20.97 16.91 6.71
C ASN A 269 20.56 15.67 7.53
N PHE A 270 19.35 15.13 7.35
CA PHE A 270 18.80 13.99 8.09
C PHE A 270 18.81 14.16 9.62
N ALA A 271 18.87 15.40 10.12
CA ALA A 271 18.73 15.68 11.54
C ALA A 271 17.28 15.48 11.97
N CYS A 272 17.09 14.82 13.11
CA CYS A 272 15.79 14.79 13.78
C CYS A 272 15.49 16.19 14.30
N LEU A 273 14.48 16.84 13.74
CA LEU A 273 14.06 18.19 14.11
C LEU A 273 13.10 18.16 15.29
N ASN A 274 12.15 17.22 15.27
CA ASN A 274 11.09 17.11 16.26
C ASN A 274 10.78 15.65 16.57
N GLN A 275 10.28 15.44 17.77
CA GLN A 275 9.82 14.16 18.29
C GLN A 275 8.58 14.41 19.14
N PHE A 276 7.46 13.81 18.75
CA PHE A 276 6.16 13.95 19.41
C PHE A 276 5.78 12.61 20.04
N SER A 277 5.32 12.61 21.28
CA SER A 277 4.85 11.41 21.98
C SER A 277 3.33 11.44 22.12
N PHE A 278 2.71 10.27 21.99
CA PHE A 278 1.29 10.05 22.15
C PHE A 278 1.05 8.94 23.19
N ASP A 279 -0.20 8.78 23.62
CA ASP A 279 -0.58 7.79 24.64
C ASP A 279 -0.73 6.36 24.05
N TRP A 280 -0.50 6.19 22.75
CA TRP A 280 -0.77 4.97 21.98
C TRP A 280 0.15 4.83 20.78
N SER A 281 0.33 3.60 20.31
CA SER A 281 1.14 3.25 19.13
C SER A 281 0.63 3.95 17.87
N VAL A 282 1.50 4.63 17.13
CA VAL A 282 1.07 5.41 15.96
C VAL A 282 1.11 4.54 14.71
N ASN A 283 -0.07 4.23 14.16
CA ASN A 283 -0.26 3.35 13.02
C ASN A 283 -0.10 4.08 11.68
N ASN A 284 -0.50 5.34 11.59
CA ASN A 284 -0.34 6.15 10.38
C ASN A 284 -0.28 7.65 10.67
N THR A 285 0.42 8.39 9.83
CA THR A 285 0.39 9.85 9.80
C THR A 285 0.23 10.36 8.37
N SER A 286 -0.45 11.48 8.19
CA SER A 286 -0.48 12.20 6.91
C SER A 286 -0.46 13.70 7.13
N VAL A 287 0.46 14.41 6.46
CA VAL A 287 0.58 15.86 6.57
C VAL A 287 -0.29 16.57 5.53
N SER A 288 -0.90 17.69 5.92
CA SER A 288 -1.72 18.52 5.02
C SER A 288 -0.89 19.07 3.86
N PRO A 289 -1.51 19.38 2.69
CA PRO A 289 -0.78 19.87 1.52
C PRO A 289 0.01 21.17 1.76
N ASP A 290 -0.43 22.01 2.70
CA ASP A 290 0.26 23.25 3.09
C ASP A 290 1.33 23.05 4.18
N GLY A 291 1.52 21.81 4.66
CA GLY A 291 2.54 21.44 5.63
C GLY A 291 2.26 21.88 7.07
N LYS A 292 1.06 22.40 7.37
CA LYS A 292 0.75 22.97 8.70
C LYS A 292 0.11 21.98 9.65
N LEU A 293 -0.71 21.06 9.15
CA LEU A 293 -1.48 20.13 9.96
C LEU A 293 -1.02 18.70 9.72
N VAL A 294 -1.11 17.87 10.73
CA VAL A 294 -0.88 16.43 10.62
C VAL A 294 -2.07 15.70 11.22
N ALA A 295 -2.56 14.70 10.49
CA ALA A 295 -3.48 13.69 11.02
C ALA A 295 -2.64 12.55 11.61
N VAL A 296 -2.92 12.18 12.86
CA VAL A 296 -2.20 11.15 13.60
C VAL A 296 -3.22 10.08 13.99
N LEU A 297 -2.97 8.85 13.53
CA LEU A 297 -3.82 7.66 13.70
C LEU A 297 -3.04 6.56 14.42
N GLY A 298 -3.71 5.78 15.27
CA GLY A 298 -3.08 4.69 15.99
C GLY A 298 -4.06 3.85 16.79
N ASP A 299 -3.64 3.37 17.97
CA ASP A 299 -4.47 2.54 18.86
C ASP A 299 -5.52 3.36 19.65
N SER A 300 -6.15 4.28 18.93
CA SER A 300 -7.26 5.13 19.34
C SER A 300 -8.30 5.12 18.23
N ALA A 301 -9.58 5.12 18.60
CA ALA A 301 -10.68 5.24 17.63
C ALA A 301 -10.74 6.64 16.99
N ASP A 302 -10.30 7.65 17.74
CA ASP A 302 -10.28 9.03 17.27
C ASP A 302 -9.02 9.29 16.43
N CYS A 303 -9.17 10.10 15.37
CA CYS A 303 -8.04 10.69 14.65
C CYS A 303 -7.67 12.03 15.29
N LEU A 304 -6.42 12.17 15.71
CA LEU A 304 -5.91 13.42 16.26
C LEU A 304 -5.42 14.34 15.14
N ILE A 305 -5.86 15.60 15.17
CA ILE A 305 -5.31 16.68 14.35
C ILE A 305 -4.34 17.49 15.21
N ALA A 306 -3.11 17.62 14.74
CA ALA A 306 -2.06 18.38 15.41
C ALA A 306 -1.36 19.35 14.46
N ASP A 307 -0.68 20.35 15.04
CA ASP A 307 0.26 21.20 14.30
C ASP A 307 1.48 20.38 13.88
N ALA A 308 1.81 20.36 12.60
CA ALA A 308 2.86 19.49 12.04
C ALA A 308 4.28 19.88 12.50
N GLN A 309 4.48 21.11 12.99
CA GLN A 309 5.79 21.60 13.42
C GLN A 309 6.03 21.37 14.91
N SER A 310 5.01 21.49 15.75
CA SER A 310 5.11 21.40 17.21
C SER A 310 4.51 20.14 17.81
N GLY A 311 3.70 19.39 17.03
CA GLY A 311 2.96 18.22 17.51
C GLY A 311 1.82 18.56 18.46
N LYS A 312 1.54 19.85 18.67
CA LYS A 312 0.49 20.29 19.59
C LYS A 312 -0.88 19.91 19.02
N ALA A 313 -1.67 19.20 19.83
CA ALA A 313 -3.05 18.86 19.51
C ALA A 313 -3.90 20.11 19.25
N ILE A 314 -4.68 20.07 18.17
CA ILE A 314 -5.64 21.10 17.76
C ILE A 314 -7.07 20.61 17.97
N GLY A 315 -7.35 19.35 17.66
CA GLY A 315 -8.67 18.75 17.83
C GLY A 315 -8.67 17.26 17.49
N ASN A 316 -9.80 16.60 17.74
CA ASN A 316 -10.00 15.19 17.44
C ASN A 316 -11.19 15.01 16.51
N LEU A 317 -11.07 14.07 15.59
CA LEU A 317 -12.13 13.62 14.70
C LEU A 317 -12.72 12.34 15.29
N LYS A 318 -13.98 12.44 15.71
CA LYS A 318 -14.68 11.38 16.46
C LYS A 318 -15.77 10.74 15.61
N GLY A 319 -15.86 9.41 15.64
CA GLY A 319 -16.95 8.68 15.00
C GLY A 319 -16.59 7.27 14.53
N HIS A 320 -15.33 7.01 14.25
CA HIS A 320 -14.86 5.64 14.05
C HIS A 320 -15.02 4.80 15.31
N LEU A 321 -15.18 3.49 15.15
CA LEU A 321 -15.43 2.57 16.28
C LEU A 321 -14.24 1.70 16.64
N ASP A 322 -13.15 1.80 15.90
CA ASP A 322 -11.97 0.93 16.06
C ASP A 322 -10.72 1.66 15.54
N TYR A 323 -9.57 1.00 15.44
CA TYR A 323 -8.29 1.61 15.08
C TYR A 323 -8.18 1.97 13.59
N SER A 324 -7.59 3.14 13.33
CA SER A 324 -7.39 3.65 11.99
C SER A 324 -5.97 3.33 11.50
N PHE A 325 -5.85 2.95 10.23
CA PHE A 325 -4.59 2.51 9.62
C PHE A 325 -4.20 3.27 8.37
N SER A 326 -5.08 4.14 7.87
CA SER A 326 -4.78 4.96 6.70
C SER A 326 -5.46 6.32 6.79
N SER A 327 -4.76 7.33 6.28
CA SER A 327 -5.32 8.66 6.07
C SER A 327 -4.74 9.30 4.82
N ALA A 328 -5.53 10.17 4.20
CA ALA A 328 -5.09 10.95 3.05
C ALA A 328 -5.80 12.31 3.01
N TRP A 329 -5.03 13.35 2.73
CA TRP A 329 -5.58 14.68 2.50
C TRP A 329 -6.00 14.83 1.05
N HIS A 330 -7.17 15.41 0.82
CA HIS A 330 -7.52 15.95 -0.48
C HIS A 330 -6.56 17.12 -0.80
N PRO A 331 -6.11 17.30 -2.06
CA PRO A 331 -5.10 18.30 -2.42
C PRO A 331 -5.52 19.76 -2.14
N ASN A 332 -6.83 20.04 -2.01
CA ASN A 332 -7.32 21.36 -1.56
C ASN A 332 -7.05 21.67 -0.07
N GLY A 333 -6.59 20.68 0.72
CA GLY A 333 -6.30 20.82 2.15
C GLY A 333 -7.52 20.96 3.07
N GLN A 334 -8.74 20.84 2.54
CA GLN A 334 -9.99 21.02 3.30
C GLN A 334 -10.64 19.71 3.72
N ILE A 335 -10.38 18.63 2.98
CA ILE A 335 -10.94 17.31 3.27
C ILE A 335 -9.83 16.35 3.68
N LEU A 336 -10.05 15.64 4.79
CA LEU A 336 -9.24 14.51 5.23
C LEU A 336 -10.09 13.24 5.12
N ALA A 337 -9.51 12.17 4.58
CA ALA A 337 -10.09 10.84 4.61
C ALA A 337 -9.34 9.97 5.64
N THR A 338 -10.07 9.17 6.41
CA THR A 338 -9.51 8.19 7.36
C THR A 338 -10.12 6.81 7.12
N GLY A 339 -9.29 5.78 7.06
CA GLY A 339 -9.66 4.40 6.83
C GLY A 339 -9.43 3.54 8.06
N ASN A 340 -10.42 2.71 8.39
CA ASN A 340 -10.55 2.13 9.71
C ASN A 340 -10.83 0.63 9.72
N GLN A 341 -10.54 0.00 10.86
CA GLN A 341 -10.85 -1.39 11.17
C GLN A 341 -12.36 -1.68 11.20
N ASP A 342 -13.20 -0.68 11.49
CA ASP A 342 -14.66 -0.74 11.45
C ASP A 342 -15.25 -0.90 10.04
N THR A 343 -14.40 -1.16 9.03
CA THR A 343 -14.72 -1.34 7.62
C THR A 343 -15.26 -0.10 6.92
N THR A 344 -15.09 1.08 7.52
CA THR A 344 -15.50 2.35 6.93
C THR A 344 -14.30 3.24 6.58
N CYS A 345 -14.54 4.13 5.62
CA CYS A 345 -13.73 5.31 5.37
C CYS A 345 -14.58 6.54 5.73
N ARG A 346 -14.11 7.38 6.65
CA ARG A 346 -14.78 8.64 6.99
C ARG A 346 -14.08 9.82 6.33
N LEU A 347 -14.89 10.76 5.85
CA LEU A 347 -14.43 12.03 5.29
C LEU A 347 -14.75 13.16 6.26
N TRP A 348 -13.80 14.06 6.45
CA TRP A 348 -13.87 15.13 7.43
C TRP A 348 -13.58 16.46 6.76
N ASP A 349 -14.39 17.48 7.05
CA ASP A 349 -14.03 18.86 6.74
C ASP A 349 -13.17 19.40 7.88
N ILE A 350 -11.90 19.69 7.62
CA ILE A 350 -10.97 20.21 8.65
C ILE A 350 -11.40 21.56 9.24
N ARG A 351 -12.31 22.28 8.58
CA ARG A 351 -12.90 23.52 9.10
C ARG A 351 -13.99 23.26 10.14
N ASN A 352 -14.53 22.04 10.19
CA ASN A 352 -15.53 21.61 11.17
C ASN A 352 -15.24 20.18 11.68
N LEU A 353 -14.53 20.08 12.80
CA LEU A 353 -14.09 18.80 13.38
C LEU A 353 -15.19 18.05 14.17
N SER A 354 -16.39 18.63 14.32
CA SER A 354 -17.41 18.05 15.20
C SER A 354 -18.04 16.77 14.66
N GLU A 355 -18.06 16.60 13.34
CA GLU A 355 -18.70 15.46 12.67
C GLU A 355 -18.03 15.12 11.33
N SER A 356 -18.23 13.90 10.86
CA SER A 356 -17.81 13.48 9.52
C SER A 356 -18.77 13.99 8.46
N LEU A 357 -18.25 14.50 7.36
CA LEU A 357 -19.02 14.90 6.18
C LEU A 357 -19.73 13.71 5.53
N THR A 358 -19.05 12.56 5.46
CA THR A 358 -19.53 11.37 4.76
C THR A 358 -18.87 10.13 5.34
N VAL A 359 -19.61 9.02 5.38
CA VAL A 359 -19.10 7.69 5.73
C VAL A 359 -19.26 6.78 4.52
N LEU A 360 -18.17 6.19 4.06
CA LEU A 360 -18.13 5.25 2.94
C LEU A 360 -17.87 3.85 3.48
N LYS A 361 -18.56 2.86 2.93
CA LYS A 361 -18.47 1.47 3.36
C LYS A 361 -17.48 0.69 2.48
N GLY A 362 -16.62 -0.11 3.09
CA GLY A 362 -15.93 -1.20 2.42
C GLY A 362 -16.86 -2.38 2.13
N ARG A 363 -16.40 -3.30 1.29
CA ARG A 363 -17.17 -4.49 0.88
C ARG A 363 -16.93 -5.69 1.78
N MET A 364 -15.68 -5.93 2.17
CA MET A 364 -15.25 -7.15 2.86
C MET A 364 -14.57 -6.85 4.19
N GLY A 365 -13.71 -5.84 4.27
CA GLY A 365 -12.93 -5.55 5.47
C GLY A 365 -12.45 -4.13 5.64
N ALA A 366 -11.42 -3.99 6.47
CA ALA A 366 -10.90 -2.70 6.92
C ALA A 366 -10.27 -1.87 5.79
N ILE A 367 -10.36 -0.54 5.88
CA ILE A 367 -9.74 0.34 4.87
C ILE A 367 -8.27 0.60 5.24
N ARG A 368 -7.35 0.05 4.44
CA ARG A 368 -5.90 0.00 4.74
C ARG A 368 -5.03 0.93 3.93
N ALA A 369 -5.53 1.46 2.81
CA ALA A 369 -4.86 2.51 2.08
C ALA A 369 -5.89 3.46 1.49
N ILE A 370 -5.59 4.75 1.53
CA ILE A 370 -6.38 5.80 0.89
C ILE A 370 -5.42 6.71 0.13
N LYS A 371 -5.77 7.10 -1.08
CA LYS A 371 -5.04 8.11 -1.87
C LYS A 371 -6.04 8.98 -2.62
N PHE A 372 -5.81 10.29 -2.63
CA PHE A 372 -6.45 11.19 -3.59
C PHE A 372 -5.61 11.28 -4.86
N SER A 373 -6.27 11.42 -6.01
CA SER A 373 -5.58 11.86 -7.23
C SER A 373 -5.05 13.29 -7.02
N SER A 374 -3.96 13.65 -7.68
CA SER A 374 -3.31 14.96 -7.50
C SER A 374 -4.19 16.14 -7.94
N ASP A 375 -5.11 15.92 -8.88
CA ASP A 375 -6.15 16.87 -9.29
C ASP A 375 -7.34 16.92 -8.31
N GLY A 376 -7.38 16.03 -7.32
CA GLY A 376 -8.45 15.91 -6.33
C GLY A 376 -9.74 15.32 -6.88
N ARG A 377 -9.79 14.90 -8.15
CA ARG A 377 -11.04 14.43 -8.77
C ARG A 377 -11.51 13.08 -8.22
N PHE A 378 -10.58 12.23 -7.85
CA PHE A 378 -10.86 10.87 -7.41
C PHE A 378 -10.17 10.55 -6.10
N MET A 379 -10.81 9.68 -5.33
CA MET A 379 -10.23 9.07 -4.14
C MET A 379 -10.26 7.56 -4.29
N ALA A 380 -9.11 6.90 -4.19
CA ALA A 380 -9.03 5.46 -4.11
C ALA A 380 -8.93 5.03 -2.65
N MET A 381 -9.72 4.03 -2.24
CA MET A 381 -9.60 3.36 -0.96
C MET A 381 -9.46 1.85 -1.19
N ALA A 382 -8.47 1.24 -0.57
CA ALA A 382 -8.19 -0.20 -0.68
C ALA A 382 -8.48 -0.92 0.64
N GLU A 383 -9.10 -2.07 0.50
CA GLU A 383 -9.28 -3.04 1.57
C GLU A 383 -8.00 -3.87 1.78
N PRO A 384 -7.92 -4.79 2.77
CA PRO A 384 -6.69 -5.55 3.00
C PRO A 384 -6.39 -6.47 1.81
N ALA A 385 -7.45 -6.93 1.15
CA ALA A 385 -7.43 -7.78 -0.02
C ALA A 385 -8.60 -7.47 -0.95
N ASP A 386 -8.46 -7.92 -2.20
CA ASP A 386 -9.50 -8.09 -3.20
C ASP A 386 -10.19 -6.83 -3.76
N PHE A 387 -10.49 -5.81 -2.95
CA PHE A 387 -11.29 -4.67 -3.38
C PHE A 387 -10.52 -3.35 -3.30
N VAL A 388 -10.55 -2.62 -4.41
CA VAL A 388 -10.19 -1.19 -4.46
C VAL A 388 -11.40 -0.41 -4.96
N HIS A 389 -11.80 0.62 -4.22
CA HIS A 389 -12.92 1.48 -4.58
C HIS A 389 -12.40 2.84 -5.01
N ILE A 390 -12.87 3.37 -6.14
CA ILE A 390 -12.56 4.71 -6.63
C ILE A 390 -13.83 5.54 -6.54
N MET A 391 -13.79 6.59 -5.72
CA MET A 391 -14.91 7.49 -5.48
C MET A 391 -14.70 8.82 -6.20
N ASP A 392 -15.79 9.31 -6.77
CA ASP A 392 -15.81 10.61 -7.44
C ASP A 392 -16.08 11.76 -6.44
N THR A 393 -15.06 12.58 -6.20
CA THR A 393 -15.12 13.66 -5.21
C THR A 393 -16.09 14.78 -5.60
N GLN A 394 -16.22 15.10 -6.89
CA GLN A 394 -17.10 16.20 -7.33
C GLN A 394 -18.58 15.82 -7.33
N SER A 395 -18.88 14.52 -7.35
CA SER A 395 -20.24 14.03 -7.12
C SER A 395 -20.67 14.11 -5.66
N GLY A 396 -19.77 14.51 -4.74
CA GLY A 396 -19.98 14.33 -3.31
C GLY A 396 -19.84 12.86 -2.90
N TYR A 397 -18.96 12.10 -3.58
CA TYR A 397 -18.66 10.69 -3.31
C TYR A 397 -19.84 9.71 -3.55
N ILE A 398 -20.90 10.14 -4.22
CA ILE A 398 -22.07 9.29 -4.51
C ILE A 398 -21.88 8.37 -5.72
N LYS A 399 -20.82 8.57 -6.54
CA LYS A 399 -20.50 7.72 -7.69
C LYS A 399 -19.20 6.98 -7.46
N GLY A 400 -19.22 5.66 -7.67
CA GLY A 400 -18.09 4.79 -7.39
C GLY A 400 -17.78 3.79 -8.51
N GLN A 401 -16.50 3.46 -8.62
CA GLN A 401 -16.00 2.30 -9.35
C GLN A 401 -15.44 1.30 -8.34
N GLU A 402 -15.77 0.02 -8.51
CA GLU A 402 -15.12 -1.07 -7.79
C GLU A 402 -14.15 -1.79 -8.73
N ILE A 403 -12.93 -2.02 -8.26
CA ILE A 403 -11.96 -2.90 -8.88
C ILE A 403 -11.93 -4.18 -8.05
N ASP A 404 -12.43 -5.27 -8.64
CA ASP A 404 -12.61 -6.59 -8.03
C ASP A 404 -11.47 -7.54 -8.45
N LEU A 405 -10.59 -7.85 -7.50
CA LEU A 405 -9.34 -8.59 -7.63
C LEU A 405 -9.25 -9.71 -6.59
N PHE A 406 -8.21 -10.54 -6.66
CA PHE A 406 -7.93 -11.58 -5.68
C PHE A 406 -6.50 -11.47 -5.14
N GLY A 407 -6.36 -11.53 -3.82
CA GLY A 407 -5.08 -11.48 -3.11
C GLY A 407 -4.93 -10.22 -2.24
N GLU A 408 -3.93 -10.23 -1.37
CA GLU A 408 -3.65 -9.11 -0.48
C GLU A 408 -3.17 -7.90 -1.29
N ILE A 409 -3.71 -6.71 -0.99
CA ILE A 409 -3.36 -5.48 -1.69
C ILE A 409 -2.21 -4.82 -0.95
N ALA A 410 -0.98 -4.94 -1.45
CA ALA A 410 0.22 -4.38 -0.83
C ALA A 410 0.28 -2.85 -0.87
N GLY A 411 -0.44 -2.22 -1.80
CA GLY A 411 -0.56 -0.77 -1.88
C GLY A 411 -1.26 -0.32 -3.16
N ILE A 412 -1.66 0.96 -3.15
CA ILE A 412 -2.28 1.65 -4.27
C ILE A 412 -1.60 3.00 -4.49
N SER A 413 -1.48 3.42 -5.76
CA SER A 413 -0.86 4.71 -6.08
C SER A 413 -1.39 5.28 -7.39
N PHE A 414 -1.95 6.49 -7.34
CA PHE A 414 -2.17 7.27 -8.56
C PHE A 414 -0.82 7.80 -9.05
N SER A 415 -0.64 7.84 -10.37
CA SER A 415 0.46 8.59 -10.96
C SER A 415 0.29 10.09 -10.65
N PRO A 416 1.39 10.85 -10.50
CA PRO A 416 1.31 12.28 -10.18
C PRO A 416 0.55 13.13 -11.21
N ASP A 417 0.44 12.67 -12.45
CA ASP A 417 -0.35 13.32 -13.52
C ASP A 417 -1.82 12.85 -13.55
N THR A 418 -2.23 11.96 -12.63
CA THR A 418 -3.55 11.32 -12.51
C THR A 418 -3.93 10.37 -13.63
N GLU A 419 -3.05 10.13 -14.61
CA GLU A 419 -3.39 9.35 -15.80
C GLU A 419 -3.39 7.84 -15.57
N ALA A 420 -2.75 7.37 -14.51
CA ALA A 420 -2.69 5.96 -14.15
C ALA A 420 -2.99 5.74 -12.66
N LEU A 421 -3.53 4.56 -12.37
CA LEU A 421 -3.65 3.99 -11.03
C LEU A 421 -2.94 2.63 -11.03
N PHE A 422 -2.05 2.43 -10.07
CA PHE A 422 -1.37 1.17 -9.84
C PHE A 422 -1.91 0.47 -8.60
N VAL A 423 -2.10 -0.85 -8.68
CA VAL A 423 -2.49 -1.72 -7.57
C VAL A 423 -1.48 -2.86 -7.49
N GLY A 424 -0.83 -3.00 -6.33
CA GLY A 424 0.16 -4.04 -6.07
C GLY A 424 -0.49 -5.18 -5.31
N ILE A 425 -0.42 -6.39 -5.84
CA ILE A 425 -0.98 -7.60 -5.24
C ILE A 425 0.16 -8.46 -4.68
N ALA A 426 0.07 -8.76 -3.39
CA ALA A 426 0.87 -9.75 -2.71
C ALA A 426 0.09 -11.07 -2.66
N ASP A 427 0.47 -11.99 -3.54
CA ASP A 427 -0.04 -13.35 -3.55
C ASP A 427 1.07 -14.29 -4.01
N ARG A 428 1.06 -15.52 -3.49
CA ARG A 428 2.11 -16.52 -3.78
C ARG A 428 2.13 -16.84 -5.27
N THR A 429 0.96 -17.00 -5.86
CA THR A 429 0.78 -17.50 -7.23
C THR A 429 0.52 -16.37 -8.22
N TYR A 430 -0.43 -15.49 -7.90
CA TYR A 430 -0.93 -14.41 -8.77
C TYR A 430 -0.49 -13.01 -8.33
N GLY A 431 0.49 -12.93 -7.43
CA GLY A 431 1.10 -11.66 -7.04
C GLY A 431 1.61 -10.92 -8.28
N SER A 432 1.32 -9.62 -8.33
CA SER A 432 1.46 -8.83 -9.55
C SER A 432 1.33 -7.33 -9.31
N VAL A 433 1.57 -6.53 -10.36
CA VAL A 433 1.20 -5.11 -10.39
C VAL A 433 0.23 -4.88 -11.54
N LEU A 434 -0.95 -4.37 -11.20
CA LEU A 434 -1.96 -3.96 -12.16
C LEU A 434 -1.87 -2.45 -12.41
N GLU A 435 -1.97 -2.07 -13.68
CA GLU A 435 -2.04 -0.70 -14.15
C GLU A 435 -3.41 -0.44 -14.76
N PHE A 436 -4.03 0.66 -14.36
CA PHE A 436 -5.29 1.15 -14.89
C PHE A 436 -5.10 2.57 -15.41
N ASN A 437 -5.63 2.90 -16.59
CA ASN A 437 -5.54 4.24 -17.16
C ASN A 437 -6.83 5.02 -16.95
N LYS A 438 -6.71 6.32 -16.67
CA LYS A 438 -7.86 7.23 -16.54
C LYS A 438 -8.67 7.23 -17.83
N ARG A 439 -9.98 7.07 -17.69
CA ARG A 439 -10.92 7.12 -18.80
C ARG A 439 -11.27 8.58 -19.11
N HIS A 440 -10.88 9.01 -20.31
CA HIS A 440 -11.23 10.33 -20.83
C HIS A 440 -12.59 10.26 -21.53
N HIS A 441 -13.58 10.97 -21.00
CA HIS A 441 -14.85 11.16 -21.70
C HIS A 441 -14.67 12.29 -22.70
N ASN A 442 -14.23 11.95 -23.92
CA ASN A 442 -14.08 12.92 -25.00
C ASN A 442 -15.47 13.31 -25.53
N GLN A 443 -16.15 14.25 -24.86
CA GLN A 443 -17.44 14.82 -25.31
C GLN A 443 -17.37 15.40 -26.73
N TYR A 444 -16.17 15.76 -27.22
CA TYR A 444 -15.98 16.30 -28.56
C TYR A 444 -16.31 15.29 -29.68
N LEU A 445 -16.13 13.98 -29.45
CA LEU A 445 -16.48 12.96 -30.45
C LEU A 445 -17.97 12.60 -30.44
N GLU A 446 -18.67 12.83 -29.33
CA GLU A 446 -20.11 12.59 -29.21
C GLU A 446 -20.94 13.77 -29.76
N ALA A 447 -20.34 14.95 -29.97
CA ALA A 447 -21.01 16.11 -30.57
C ALA A 447 -20.98 16.13 -32.11
N VAL A 448 -20.35 15.13 -32.76
CA VAL A 448 -20.17 15.06 -34.23
C VAL A 448 -21.12 14.04 -34.89
N PHE A 449 -22.00 13.38 -34.13
CA PHE A 449 -22.97 12.42 -34.68
C PHE A 449 -24.40 12.70 -34.23
#